data_AF-A0AA43QZN6-F1
#
_entry.id   AF-A0AA43QZN6-F1
#
_cell.length_a   1.000
_cell.length_b   1.000
_cell.length_c   1.000
_cell.angle_alpha   90.00
_cell.angle_beta   90.00
_cell.angle_gamma   90.00
#
_symmetry.space_group_name_H-M   'P 1'
#
loop_
_entity.id
_entity.type
_entity.pdbx_description
1 polymer ?
#
loop_
_entity_poly.entity_id
_entity_poly.type
_entity_poly.pdbx_seq_one_letter_code
_entity_poly.pdbx_strand_id
1 'polypeptide(L)'
;MHHCSTAHQQSDWPQHKGPCMAIKKATGRVNHEEATLRAQPGDGFFTPSGSEIFGPENVGHFWGIHETRPYMRARYALVEALLVVETYAAVDAAHVHIIDILRLCTSDNMGLRDRAPNLKLRLQGREAECYDFCKAWVVSLQGDFDGDEDNGFWDMRGGKEDGMKNPRGIFDGEFLQLGQAVSVTLIKVRLLQDMPALKTLQLSGLGKRVPVEIEAAVKEHLVVTSIIIGKRDIMKGVMTGMAEELESQIRLLIGAVAQDNKYFWPMLRSLGNDLRARPDYYSPRPFQEAQIQLMSSYDAWAETEGAFDVLEEMMNLAGESQQ
;
A
#
# COMPACT_ATOMS: atom_id res chain seq x y z
N MET A 1 17.17 3.12 -14.01
CA MET A 1 17.79 4.44 -14.25
C MET A 1 18.04 4.57 -15.74
N HIS A 2 17.60 5.66 -16.37
CA HIS A 2 17.85 5.89 -17.80
C HIS A 2 19.14 6.69 -17.95
N HIS A 3 20.13 6.12 -18.63
CA HIS A 3 21.38 6.81 -18.92
C HIS A 3 21.36 7.26 -20.38
N CYS A 4 21.74 8.51 -20.64
CA CYS A 4 21.79 9.03 -22.01
C CYS A 4 23.02 8.53 -22.80
N SER A 5 23.97 7.84 -22.16
CA SER A 5 25.11 7.17 -22.81
C SER A 5 25.69 6.05 -21.96
N THR A 6 26.43 5.14 -22.59
CA THR A 6 27.20 4.08 -21.91
C THR A 6 28.26 4.65 -20.97
N ALA A 7 28.83 5.82 -21.29
CA ALA A 7 29.81 6.50 -20.43
C ALA A 7 29.16 6.97 -19.11
N HIS A 8 27.95 7.51 -19.17
CA HIS A 8 27.21 7.90 -17.96
C HIS A 8 26.77 6.69 -17.13
N GLN A 9 26.41 5.58 -17.77
CA GLN A 9 26.15 4.32 -17.07
C GLN A 9 27.40 3.81 -16.32
N GLN A 10 28.56 3.83 -16.96
CA GLN A 10 29.82 3.39 -16.33
C GLN A 10 30.27 4.32 -15.19
N SER A 11 30.04 5.63 -15.34
CA SER A 11 30.34 6.61 -14.29
C SER A 11 29.43 6.46 -13.07
N ASP A 12 28.17 6.09 -13.27
CA ASP A 12 27.20 5.90 -12.20
C ASP A 12 27.28 4.50 -11.55
N TRP A 13 27.87 3.52 -12.26
CA TRP A 13 28.00 2.14 -11.82
C TRP A 13 28.53 1.96 -10.38
N PRO A 14 29.59 2.66 -9.92
CA PRO A 14 30.07 2.51 -8.54
C PRO A 14 29.01 2.82 -7.48
N GLN A 15 28.07 3.74 -7.77
CA GLN A 15 27.06 4.19 -6.83
C GLN A 15 25.90 3.19 -6.70
N HIS A 16 25.52 2.50 -7.78
CA HIS A 16 24.39 1.56 -7.76
C HIS A 16 24.77 0.06 -7.89
N LYS A 17 26.06 -0.29 -8.02
CA LYS A 17 26.54 -1.68 -8.17
C LYS A 17 26.05 -2.61 -7.07
N GLY A 18 26.09 -2.19 -5.81
CA GLY A 18 25.71 -3.02 -4.66
C GLY A 18 24.26 -3.49 -4.74
N PRO A 19 23.28 -2.56 -4.71
CA PRO A 19 21.86 -2.88 -4.88
C PRO A 19 21.56 -3.62 -6.19
N CYS A 20 22.17 -3.21 -7.31
CA CYS A 20 21.97 -3.87 -8.60
C CYS A 20 22.39 -5.36 -8.58
N MET A 21 23.55 -5.67 -7.99
CA MET A 21 24.01 -7.04 -7.84
C MET A 21 23.15 -7.85 -6.87
N ALA A 22 22.63 -7.23 -5.80
CA ALA A 22 21.71 -7.86 -4.87
C ALA A 22 20.40 -8.25 -5.57
N ILE A 23 19.80 -7.33 -6.33
CA ILE A 23 18.61 -7.58 -7.16
C ILE A 23 18.90 -8.70 -8.16
N LYS A 24 20.00 -8.60 -8.93
CA LYS A 24 20.38 -9.64 -9.90
C LYS A 24 20.50 -11.02 -9.27
N LYS A 25 21.12 -11.12 -8.09
CA LYS A 25 21.24 -12.38 -7.34
C LYS A 25 19.88 -12.90 -6.88
N ALA A 26 19.03 -12.02 -6.33
CA ALA A 26 17.70 -12.39 -5.87
C ALA A 26 16.80 -12.85 -7.03
N THR A 27 16.81 -12.13 -8.16
CA THR A 27 16.12 -12.55 -9.40
C THR A 27 16.61 -13.91 -9.89
N GLY A 28 17.93 -14.13 -9.92
CA GLY A 28 18.50 -15.43 -10.27
C GLY A 28 18.03 -16.55 -9.36
N ARG A 29 17.87 -16.28 -8.06
CA ARG A 29 17.30 -17.23 -7.10
C ARG A 29 15.83 -17.52 -7.38
N VAL A 30 15.00 -16.49 -7.60
CA VAL A 30 13.58 -16.69 -7.95
C VAL A 30 13.45 -17.60 -9.18
N ASN A 31 14.22 -17.30 -10.23
CA ASN A 31 14.20 -18.10 -11.47
C ASN A 31 14.67 -19.55 -11.22
N HIS A 32 15.68 -19.75 -10.38
CA HIS A 32 16.16 -21.08 -10.03
C HIS A 32 15.10 -21.89 -9.27
N GLU A 33 14.51 -21.32 -8.21
CA GLU A 33 13.48 -22.01 -7.43
C GLU A 33 12.24 -22.29 -8.29
N GLU A 34 11.83 -21.36 -9.16
CA GLU A 34 10.73 -21.58 -10.10
C GLU A 34 11.03 -22.72 -11.08
N ALA A 35 12.24 -22.75 -11.66
CA ALA A 35 12.65 -23.83 -12.57
C ALA A 35 12.68 -25.18 -11.85
N THR A 36 13.17 -25.22 -10.61
CA THR A 36 13.13 -26.42 -9.77
C THR A 36 11.69 -26.90 -9.55
N LEU A 37 10.77 -25.99 -9.22
CA LEU A 37 9.35 -26.34 -9.06
C LEU A 37 8.73 -26.87 -10.34
N ARG A 38 9.00 -26.23 -11.48
CA ARG A 38 8.48 -26.67 -12.80
C ARG A 38 9.06 -28.02 -13.24
N ALA A 39 10.23 -28.40 -12.75
CA ALA A 39 10.87 -29.68 -13.04
C ALA A 39 10.48 -30.79 -12.04
N GLN A 40 9.73 -30.49 -10.99
CA GLN A 40 9.37 -31.45 -9.95
C GLN A 40 8.43 -32.53 -10.54
N PRO A 41 8.74 -33.83 -10.41
CA PRO A 41 7.85 -34.89 -10.92
C PRO A 41 6.56 -35.07 -10.10
N GLY A 42 6.46 -34.40 -8.94
CA GLY A 42 5.43 -34.65 -7.94
C GLY A 42 5.76 -35.89 -7.09
N ASP A 43 5.07 -36.04 -5.96
CA ASP A 43 5.21 -37.22 -5.08
C ASP A 43 3.98 -38.14 -5.10
N GLY A 44 2.91 -37.74 -5.79
CA GLY A 44 1.65 -38.48 -5.88
C GLY A 44 0.77 -38.41 -4.63
N PHE A 45 1.14 -37.59 -3.64
CA PHE A 45 0.40 -37.42 -2.37
C PHE A 45 0.19 -35.94 -2.03
N PHE A 46 1.25 -35.24 -1.64
CA PHE A 46 1.20 -33.89 -1.10
C PHE A 46 1.79 -32.83 -2.05
N THR A 47 2.66 -33.27 -2.95
CA THR A 47 3.39 -32.40 -3.88
C THR A 47 2.87 -32.62 -5.30
N PRO A 48 2.19 -31.63 -5.89
CA PRO A 48 1.81 -31.66 -7.30
C PRO A 48 3.03 -31.73 -8.21
N SER A 49 2.83 -32.21 -9.44
CA SER A 49 3.86 -32.14 -10.47
C SER A 49 4.11 -30.68 -10.89
N GLY A 50 5.27 -30.39 -11.50
CA GLY A 50 5.61 -29.05 -11.94
C GLY A 50 4.66 -28.45 -12.99
N SER A 51 3.93 -29.30 -13.74
CA SER A 51 2.86 -28.87 -14.65
C SER A 51 1.57 -28.44 -13.94
N GLU A 52 1.36 -28.89 -12.71
CA GLU A 52 0.14 -28.67 -11.91
C GLU A 52 0.39 -27.69 -10.76
N ILE A 53 1.63 -27.54 -10.28
CA ILE A 53 1.93 -26.76 -9.07
C ILE A 53 1.51 -25.28 -9.15
N PHE A 54 1.41 -24.72 -10.36
CA PHE A 54 0.91 -23.35 -10.60
C PHE A 54 -0.55 -23.32 -11.12
N GLY A 55 -1.22 -24.46 -11.15
CA GLY A 55 -2.61 -24.62 -11.51
C GLY A 55 -3.56 -24.00 -10.48
N PRO A 56 -4.81 -23.71 -10.88
CA PRO A 56 -5.79 -23.03 -10.03
C PRO A 56 -6.03 -23.73 -8.69
N GLU A 57 -5.94 -25.06 -8.64
CA GLU A 57 -6.12 -25.87 -7.44
C GLU A 57 -5.05 -25.64 -6.35
N ASN A 58 -3.88 -25.14 -6.74
CA ASN A 58 -2.76 -24.89 -5.84
C ASN A 58 -2.59 -23.39 -5.51
N VAL A 59 -3.12 -22.50 -6.35
CA VAL A 59 -3.12 -21.05 -6.10
C VAL A 59 -3.86 -20.76 -4.78
N GLY A 60 -3.32 -19.86 -3.97
CA GLY A 60 -3.81 -19.59 -2.62
C GLY A 60 -3.22 -20.51 -1.54
N HIS A 61 -2.80 -21.72 -1.91
CA HIS A 61 -2.40 -22.78 -0.98
C HIS A 61 -0.89 -23.06 -0.95
N PHE A 62 -0.06 -22.22 -1.56
CA PHE A 62 1.38 -22.49 -1.68
C PHE A 62 2.04 -22.77 -0.32
N TRP A 63 1.64 -22.07 0.75
CA TRP A 63 2.28 -22.29 2.04
C TRP A 63 2.06 -23.70 2.62
N GLY A 64 0.96 -24.37 2.25
CA GLY A 64 0.68 -25.76 2.59
C GLY A 64 1.61 -26.75 1.87
N ILE A 65 2.05 -26.40 0.66
CA ILE A 65 2.95 -27.23 -0.17
C ILE A 65 4.40 -26.88 0.17
N HIS A 66 5.08 -27.77 0.90
CA HIS A 66 6.41 -27.51 1.46
C HIS A 66 7.46 -27.11 0.42
N GLU A 67 7.37 -27.70 -0.77
CA GLU A 67 8.26 -27.55 -1.91
C GLU A 67 8.18 -26.15 -2.51
N THR A 68 7.05 -25.44 -2.37
CA THR A 68 6.90 -24.07 -2.90
C THR A 68 7.50 -23.00 -1.98
N ARG A 69 7.73 -23.32 -0.70
CA ARG A 69 8.21 -22.35 0.30
C ARG A 69 9.56 -21.72 -0.06
N PRO A 70 10.56 -22.44 -0.62
CA PRO A 70 11.79 -21.84 -1.13
C PRO A 70 11.54 -20.77 -2.19
N TYR A 71 10.65 -21.03 -3.16
CA TYR A 71 10.26 -20.06 -4.19
C TYR A 71 9.57 -18.83 -3.60
N MET A 72 8.63 -19.03 -2.67
CA MET A 72 7.92 -17.95 -1.99
C MET A 72 8.87 -17.03 -1.21
N ARG A 73 9.81 -17.64 -0.46
CA ARG A 73 10.86 -16.88 0.25
C ARG A 73 11.84 -16.20 -0.69
N ALA A 74 12.17 -16.80 -1.84
CA ALA A 74 13.01 -16.17 -2.85
C ALA A 74 12.34 -14.93 -3.45
N ARG A 75 11.03 -15.00 -3.73
CA ARG A 75 10.26 -13.82 -4.18
C ARG A 75 10.25 -12.72 -3.12
N TYR A 76 10.04 -13.06 -1.85
CA TYR A 76 10.08 -12.06 -0.80
C TYR A 76 11.48 -11.44 -0.63
N ALA A 77 12.55 -12.24 -0.72
CA ALA A 77 13.92 -11.71 -0.70
C ALA A 77 14.21 -10.76 -1.90
N LEU A 78 13.59 -11.00 -3.06
CA LEU A 78 13.66 -10.08 -4.19
C LEU A 78 12.92 -8.77 -3.90
N VAL A 79 11.74 -8.82 -3.27
CA VAL A 79 11.03 -7.61 -2.78
C VAL A 79 11.93 -6.80 -1.85
N GLU A 80 12.56 -7.42 -0.86
CA GLU A 80 13.48 -6.72 0.04
C GLU A 80 14.67 -6.08 -0.71
N ALA A 81 15.25 -6.79 -1.69
CA ALA A 81 16.34 -6.26 -2.50
C ALA A 81 15.90 -5.07 -3.39
N LEU A 82 14.67 -5.11 -3.91
CA LEU A 82 14.09 -4.04 -4.71
C LEU A 82 13.85 -2.78 -3.87
N LEU A 83 13.30 -2.93 -2.67
CA LEU A 83 12.95 -1.80 -1.80
C LEU A 83 14.17 -1.07 -1.22
N VAL A 84 15.38 -1.65 -1.31
CA VAL A 84 16.64 -0.92 -1.07
C VAL A 84 16.87 0.19 -2.11
N VAL A 85 16.29 0.04 -3.30
CA VAL A 85 16.37 1.03 -4.38
C VAL A 85 15.11 1.88 -4.35
N GLU A 86 15.20 3.09 -3.81
CA GLU A 86 14.10 4.04 -3.64
C GLU A 86 13.71 4.71 -4.98
N THR A 87 13.24 3.90 -5.94
CA THR A 87 12.77 4.38 -7.24
C THR A 87 11.37 3.85 -7.53
N TYR A 88 10.58 4.63 -8.26
CA TYR A 88 9.23 4.23 -8.68
C TYR A 88 9.20 2.83 -9.30
N ALA A 89 10.11 2.53 -10.24
CA ALA A 89 10.15 1.24 -10.92
C ALA A 89 10.46 0.06 -9.98
N ALA A 90 11.30 0.28 -8.96
CA ALA A 90 11.61 -0.75 -7.99
C ALA A 90 10.45 -0.98 -7.02
N VAL A 91 9.77 0.09 -6.58
CA VAL A 91 8.56 0.01 -5.77
C VAL A 91 7.42 -0.69 -6.52
N ASP A 92 7.21 -0.37 -7.80
CA ASP A 92 6.19 -1.02 -8.64
C ASP A 92 6.50 -2.50 -8.83
N ALA A 93 7.74 -2.86 -9.15
CA ALA A 93 8.17 -4.26 -9.26
C ALA A 93 8.01 -5.02 -7.93
N ALA A 94 8.36 -4.39 -6.80
CA ALA A 94 8.20 -4.98 -5.46
C ALA A 94 6.71 -5.22 -5.14
N HIS A 95 5.85 -4.24 -5.45
CA HIS A 95 4.41 -4.36 -5.29
C HIS A 95 3.84 -5.50 -6.14
N VAL A 96 4.24 -5.64 -7.41
CA VAL A 96 3.84 -6.77 -8.27
C VAL A 96 4.19 -8.11 -7.63
N HIS A 97 5.42 -8.26 -7.13
CA HIS A 97 5.83 -9.48 -6.45
C HIS A 97 5.04 -9.75 -5.17
N ILE A 98 4.71 -8.73 -4.37
CA ILE A 98 3.87 -8.88 -3.17
C ILE A 98 2.46 -9.35 -3.54
N ILE A 99 1.81 -8.73 -4.53
CA ILE A 99 0.47 -9.16 -4.95
C ILE A 99 0.48 -10.60 -5.45
N ASP A 100 1.47 -10.99 -6.24
CA ASP A 100 1.62 -12.38 -6.67
C ASP A 100 1.84 -13.34 -5.49
N ILE A 101 2.66 -12.94 -4.50
CA ILE A 101 2.88 -13.74 -3.30
C ILE A 101 1.57 -13.94 -2.54
N LEU A 102 0.80 -12.87 -2.34
CA LEU A 102 -0.48 -12.93 -1.64
C LEU A 102 -1.52 -13.75 -2.44
N ARG A 103 -1.52 -13.66 -3.77
CA ARG A 103 -2.33 -14.53 -4.64
C ARG A 103 -1.97 -16.01 -4.49
N LEU A 104 -0.68 -16.33 -4.42
CA LEU A 104 -0.21 -17.70 -4.25
C LEU A 104 -0.41 -18.23 -2.81
N CYS A 105 -0.46 -17.35 -1.82
CA CYS A 105 -0.64 -17.66 -0.40
C CYS A 105 -1.63 -16.67 0.23
N THR A 106 -2.92 -16.96 0.09
CA THR A 106 -4.03 -16.09 0.51
C THR A 106 -4.09 -15.92 2.03
N SER A 107 -3.66 -16.94 2.77
CA SER A 107 -3.45 -16.92 4.22
C SER A 107 -2.38 -15.92 4.69
N ASP A 108 -1.57 -15.39 3.77
CA ASP A 108 -0.47 -14.46 3.99
C ASP A 108 0.44 -14.87 5.16
N ASN A 109 1.00 -16.08 5.05
CA ASN A 109 1.92 -16.61 6.06
C ASN A 109 3.27 -15.88 6.14
N MET A 110 3.56 -14.97 5.20
CA MET A 110 4.78 -14.15 5.20
C MET A 110 4.54 -12.71 5.72
N GLY A 111 3.29 -12.33 6.02
CA GLY A 111 2.97 -11.04 6.62
C GLY A 111 3.17 -9.85 5.68
N LEU A 112 2.74 -9.97 4.41
CA LEU A 112 2.87 -8.95 3.39
C LEU A 112 1.59 -8.15 3.14
N ARG A 113 0.46 -8.55 3.74
CA ARG A 113 -0.84 -7.88 3.58
C ARG A 113 -0.81 -6.39 3.90
N ASP A 114 0.02 -5.98 4.86
CA ASP A 114 0.15 -4.58 5.28
C ASP A 114 1.17 -3.79 4.47
N ARG A 115 2.11 -4.48 3.81
CA ARG A 115 3.07 -3.81 2.91
C ARG A 115 2.46 -3.47 1.57
N ALA A 116 1.56 -4.32 1.06
CA ALA A 116 0.88 -4.14 -0.22
C ALA A 116 0.25 -2.73 -0.38
N PRO A 117 -0.65 -2.27 0.52
CA PRO A 117 -1.29 -0.97 0.34
C PRO A 117 -0.29 0.18 0.49
N ASN A 118 0.67 0.10 1.41
CA ASN A 118 1.63 1.17 1.61
C ASN A 118 2.59 1.35 0.42
N LEU A 119 3.06 0.26 -0.20
CA LEU A 119 3.82 0.37 -1.45
C LEU A 119 2.96 0.92 -2.60
N LYS A 120 1.68 0.54 -2.65
CA LYS A 120 0.74 1.07 -3.64
C LYS A 120 0.58 2.58 -3.53
N LEU A 121 0.54 3.13 -2.31
CA LEU A 121 0.43 4.58 -2.07
C LEU A 121 1.67 5.37 -2.48
N ARG A 122 2.83 4.72 -2.63
CA ARG A 122 4.04 5.33 -3.21
C ARG A 122 4.00 5.40 -4.74
N LEU A 123 3.02 4.74 -5.37
CA LEU A 123 2.80 4.77 -6.81
C LEU A 123 1.70 5.79 -7.12
N GLN A 124 2.07 6.87 -7.79
CA GLN A 124 1.17 7.99 -8.11
C GLN A 124 -0.12 7.51 -8.80
N GLY A 125 -1.27 8.03 -8.34
CA GLY A 125 -2.57 7.79 -8.95
C GLY A 125 -3.17 6.41 -8.66
N ARG A 126 -2.64 5.67 -7.67
CA ARG A 126 -3.09 4.32 -7.32
C ARG A 126 -3.92 4.26 -6.04
N GLU A 127 -4.37 5.41 -5.52
CA GLU A 127 -5.12 5.50 -4.25
C GLU A 127 -6.43 4.73 -4.29
N ALA A 128 -7.18 4.79 -5.40
CA ALA A 128 -8.45 4.07 -5.52
C ALA A 128 -8.25 2.56 -5.43
N GLU A 129 -7.25 2.02 -6.14
CA GLU A 129 -6.91 0.60 -6.08
C GLU A 129 -6.35 0.18 -4.71
N CYS A 130 -5.63 1.08 -4.03
CA CYS A 130 -5.18 0.85 -2.67
C CYS A 130 -6.37 0.75 -1.70
N TYR A 131 -7.35 1.64 -1.83
CA TYR A 131 -8.56 1.61 -1.01
C TYR A 131 -9.35 0.31 -1.23
N ASP A 132 -9.55 -0.10 -2.48
CA ASP A 132 -10.19 -1.37 -2.83
C ASP A 132 -9.48 -2.54 -2.15
N PHE A 133 -8.15 -2.59 -2.24
CA PHE A 133 -7.34 -3.63 -1.59
C PHE A 133 -7.59 -3.67 -0.08
N CYS A 134 -7.45 -2.53 0.61
CA CYS A 134 -7.67 -2.45 2.04
C CYS A 134 -9.07 -2.90 2.44
N LYS A 135 -10.09 -2.42 1.72
CA LYS A 135 -11.48 -2.74 2.01
C LYS A 135 -11.78 -4.21 1.78
N ALA A 136 -11.41 -4.75 0.62
CA ALA A 136 -11.66 -6.15 0.31
C ALA A 136 -10.96 -7.06 1.32
N TRP A 137 -9.71 -6.74 1.68
CA TRP A 137 -8.97 -7.51 2.69
C TRP A 137 -9.70 -7.54 4.02
N VAL A 138 -10.10 -6.38 4.55
CA VAL A 138 -10.83 -6.30 5.82
C VAL A 138 -12.16 -7.06 5.76
N VAL A 139 -12.93 -6.89 4.68
CA VAL A 139 -14.21 -7.58 4.50
C VAL A 139 -14.01 -9.10 4.39
N SER A 140 -12.96 -9.56 3.72
CA SER A 140 -12.65 -10.99 3.60
C SER A 140 -12.40 -11.65 4.96
N LEU A 141 -11.83 -10.92 5.92
CA LEU A 141 -11.60 -11.41 7.27
C LEU A 141 -12.86 -11.41 8.15
N GLN A 142 -13.89 -10.65 7.77
CA GLN A 142 -15.14 -10.53 8.52
C GLN A 142 -16.21 -11.55 8.07
N GLY A 143 -16.00 -12.25 6.95
CA GLY A 143 -16.86 -13.34 6.48
C GLY A 143 -16.14 -14.69 6.46
N ASP A 144 -16.86 -15.76 6.10
CA ASP A 144 -16.27 -17.05 5.70
C ASP A 144 -15.62 -16.86 4.32
N PHE A 145 -14.44 -16.25 4.28
CA PHE A 145 -13.60 -16.28 3.08
C PHE A 145 -13.01 -17.69 2.95
N ASP A 146 -13.76 -18.54 2.25
CA ASP A 146 -13.23 -19.78 1.72
C ASP A 146 -12.22 -19.40 0.63
N GLY A 147 -10.93 -19.35 1.00
CA GLY A 147 -9.81 -18.97 0.13
C GLY A 147 -9.57 -19.89 -1.08
N ASP A 148 -10.58 -20.67 -1.47
CA ASP A 148 -10.62 -21.62 -2.56
C ASP A 148 -11.07 -21.00 -3.90
N GLU A 149 -11.64 -19.79 -3.90
CA GLU A 149 -12.08 -19.12 -5.13
C GLU A 149 -11.30 -17.82 -5.40
N ASP A 150 -10.61 -17.76 -6.54
CA ASP A 150 -10.07 -16.53 -7.13
C ASP A 150 -11.23 -15.65 -7.62
N ASN A 151 -11.96 -15.04 -6.68
CA ASN A 151 -13.15 -14.23 -6.90
C ASN A 151 -12.84 -12.84 -7.48
N GLY A 152 -11.71 -12.70 -8.18
CA GLY A 152 -11.22 -11.41 -8.68
C GLY A 152 -10.71 -10.49 -7.56
N PHE A 153 -10.51 -11.03 -6.34
CA PHE A 153 -9.95 -10.31 -5.19
C PHE A 153 -8.61 -9.65 -5.52
N TRP A 154 -7.80 -10.30 -6.34
CA TRP A 154 -6.49 -9.80 -6.76
C TRP A 154 -6.56 -8.85 -7.96
N ASP A 155 -7.69 -8.77 -8.67
CA ASP A 155 -7.92 -7.82 -9.76
C ASP A 155 -8.56 -6.52 -9.27
N MET A 156 -7.73 -5.72 -8.59
CA MET A 156 -8.06 -4.39 -8.08
C MET A 156 -7.86 -3.27 -9.11
N ARG A 157 -7.72 -3.59 -10.40
CA ARG A 157 -7.47 -2.57 -11.42
C ARG A 157 -8.65 -1.62 -11.55
N GLY A 158 -8.35 -0.32 -11.59
CA GLY A 158 -9.30 0.73 -11.93
C GLY A 158 -10.13 1.31 -10.79
N GLY A 159 -10.01 0.84 -9.54
CA GLY A 159 -10.67 1.46 -8.39
C GLY A 159 -12.20 1.38 -8.46
N LYS A 160 -12.76 0.25 -8.05
CA LYS A 160 -14.20 -0.07 -8.12
C LYS A 160 -14.98 0.51 -6.95
N GLU A 161 -14.34 0.75 -5.81
CA GLU A 161 -15.00 1.25 -4.60
C GLU A 161 -14.91 2.77 -4.48
N ASP A 162 -15.86 3.32 -3.72
CA ASP A 162 -15.86 4.74 -3.41
C ASP A 162 -15.01 5.02 -2.16
N GLY A 163 -13.76 5.40 -2.40
CA GLY A 163 -12.79 5.79 -1.36
C GLY A 163 -13.15 7.04 -0.56
N MET A 164 -14.20 7.80 -0.91
CA MET A 164 -14.71 8.92 -0.09
C MET A 164 -15.74 8.46 0.96
N LYS A 165 -16.30 7.25 0.84
CA LYS A 165 -17.30 6.76 1.79
C LYS A 165 -16.75 6.70 3.21
N ASN A 166 -17.67 6.89 4.15
CA ASN A 166 -17.38 6.81 5.57
C ASN A 166 -16.74 5.44 5.92
N PRO A 167 -15.58 5.40 6.57
CA PRO A 167 -14.86 4.16 6.88
C PRO A 167 -15.47 3.38 8.07
N ARG A 168 -16.45 3.95 8.76
CA ARG A 168 -17.12 3.36 9.94
C ARG A 168 -17.73 2.00 9.65
N GLY A 169 -17.59 1.08 10.61
CA GLY A 169 -17.95 -0.33 10.53
C GLY A 169 -16.93 -1.21 9.81
N ILE A 170 -16.03 -0.63 9.00
CA ILE A 170 -15.02 -1.37 8.23
C ILE A 170 -13.66 -1.22 8.92
N PHE A 171 -13.19 0.01 9.08
CA PHE A 171 -11.84 0.31 9.57
C PHE A 171 -11.81 0.88 11.01
N ASP A 172 -12.87 0.64 11.79
CA ASP A 172 -12.99 1.03 13.21
C ASP A 172 -13.74 -0.03 14.04
N GLY A 173 -13.82 -1.27 13.54
CA GLY A 173 -14.47 -2.39 14.21
C GLY A 173 -13.66 -2.99 15.36
N GLU A 174 -14.28 -3.93 16.08
CA GLU A 174 -13.69 -4.63 17.25
C GLU A 174 -12.38 -5.37 16.91
N PHE A 175 -12.23 -5.85 15.67
CA PHE A 175 -11.02 -6.50 15.15
C PHE A 175 -10.38 -5.64 14.06
N LEU A 176 -9.80 -4.51 14.48
CA LEU A 176 -9.15 -3.57 13.58
C LEU A 176 -7.98 -4.24 12.84
N GLN A 177 -7.92 -4.05 11.52
CA GLN A 177 -6.72 -4.37 10.75
C GLN A 177 -5.82 -3.14 10.71
N LEU A 178 -4.86 -3.07 11.64
CA LEU A 178 -4.04 -1.89 11.91
C LEU A 178 -3.36 -1.34 10.65
N GLY A 179 -2.70 -2.18 9.85
CA GLY A 179 -1.98 -1.76 8.65
C GLY A 179 -2.90 -1.11 7.60
N GLN A 180 -4.06 -1.71 7.35
CA GLN A 180 -5.05 -1.23 6.39
C GLN A 180 -5.70 0.07 6.88
N ALA A 181 -6.01 0.18 8.17
CA ALA A 181 -6.54 1.40 8.77
C ALA A 181 -5.55 2.58 8.64
N VAL A 182 -4.26 2.33 8.87
CA VAL A 182 -3.19 3.33 8.67
C VAL A 182 -3.10 3.76 7.21
N SER A 183 -3.10 2.83 6.26
CA SER A 183 -3.08 3.16 4.83
C SER A 183 -4.32 3.95 4.40
N VAL A 184 -5.51 3.57 4.88
CA VAL A 184 -6.75 4.30 4.58
C VAL A 184 -6.72 5.69 5.21
N THR A 185 -6.14 5.86 6.39
CA THR A 185 -5.95 7.19 7.01
C THR A 185 -5.13 8.09 6.09
N LEU A 186 -4.03 7.59 5.52
CA LEU A 186 -3.22 8.36 4.56
C LEU A 186 -4.01 8.71 3.30
N ILE A 187 -4.84 7.80 2.78
CA ILE A 187 -5.73 8.10 1.65
C ILE A 187 -6.67 9.25 1.99
N LYS A 188 -7.29 9.24 3.17
CA LYS A 188 -8.19 10.32 3.62
C LYS A 188 -7.46 11.64 3.79
N VAL A 189 -6.23 11.62 4.31
CA VAL A 189 -5.37 12.81 4.41
C VAL A 189 -5.09 13.39 3.03
N ARG A 190 -4.68 12.58 2.05
CA ARG A 190 -4.46 13.04 0.68
C ARG A 190 -5.72 13.62 0.04
N LEU A 191 -6.87 12.99 0.26
CA LEU A 191 -8.18 13.51 -0.19
C LEU A 191 -8.50 14.87 0.43
N LEU A 192 -8.20 15.08 1.71
CA LEU A 192 -8.41 16.36 2.39
C LEU A 192 -7.49 17.45 1.81
N GLN A 193 -6.23 17.11 1.51
CA GLN A 193 -5.25 18.02 0.93
C GLN A 193 -5.63 18.52 -0.48
N ASP A 194 -6.42 17.74 -1.22
CA ASP A 194 -6.93 18.17 -2.53
C ASP A 194 -8.03 19.25 -2.41
N MET A 195 -8.70 19.37 -1.26
CA MET A 195 -9.85 20.27 -1.08
C MET A 195 -9.49 21.76 -1.23
N PRO A 196 -8.43 22.31 -0.58
CA PRO A 196 -8.06 23.71 -0.73
C PRO A 196 -7.71 24.09 -2.17
N ALA A 197 -6.99 23.22 -2.89
CA ALA A 197 -6.60 23.44 -4.29
C ALA A 197 -7.84 23.54 -5.19
N LEU A 198 -8.77 22.59 -5.07
CA LEU A 198 -10.03 22.59 -5.84
C LEU A 198 -10.91 23.79 -5.50
N LYS A 199 -11.01 24.17 -4.23
CA LYS A 199 -11.79 25.34 -3.79
C LYS A 199 -11.21 26.63 -4.34
N THR A 200 -9.89 26.78 -4.31
CA THR A 200 -9.18 27.94 -4.88
C THR A 200 -9.44 28.03 -6.38
N LEU A 201 -9.36 26.91 -7.09
CA LEU A 201 -9.64 26.86 -8.52
C LEU A 201 -11.10 27.25 -8.83
N GLN A 202 -12.05 26.73 -8.07
CA GLN A 202 -13.48 27.08 -8.21
C GLN A 202 -13.72 28.58 -8.01
N LEU A 203 -13.13 29.18 -6.96
CA LEU A 203 -13.26 30.60 -6.65
C LEU A 203 -12.55 31.50 -7.67
N SER A 204 -11.46 31.05 -8.28
CA SER A 204 -10.71 31.81 -9.29
C SER A 204 -11.53 32.10 -10.55
N GLY A 205 -12.59 31.33 -10.79
CA GLY A 205 -13.40 31.41 -12.00
C GLY A 205 -12.63 31.02 -13.26
N LEU A 206 -11.55 30.24 -13.15
CA LEU A 206 -10.70 29.83 -14.28
C LEU A 206 -11.53 29.18 -15.40
N GLY A 207 -12.50 28.32 -15.07
CA GLY A 207 -13.39 27.69 -16.05
C GLY A 207 -14.25 28.65 -16.87
N LYS A 208 -14.37 29.92 -16.46
CA LYS A 208 -15.03 30.98 -17.26
C LYS A 208 -14.06 31.66 -18.25
N ARG A 209 -12.76 31.40 -18.11
CA ARG A 209 -11.68 32.10 -18.83
C ARG A 209 -10.90 31.18 -19.77
N VAL A 210 -10.96 29.86 -19.55
CA VAL A 210 -10.26 28.86 -20.36
C VAL A 210 -11.24 27.83 -20.91
N PRO A 211 -10.93 27.18 -22.04
CA PRO A 211 -11.67 26.03 -22.52
C PRO A 211 -11.74 24.90 -21.48
N VAL A 212 -12.80 24.09 -21.54
CA VAL A 212 -13.07 23.01 -20.58
C VAL A 212 -11.93 21.99 -20.52
N GLU A 213 -11.20 21.78 -21.63
CA GLU A 213 -10.06 20.87 -21.72
C GLU A 213 -8.86 21.38 -20.91
N ILE A 214 -8.62 22.70 -20.91
CA ILE A 214 -7.55 23.31 -20.12
C ILE A 214 -7.92 23.30 -18.64
N GLU A 215 -9.18 23.59 -18.32
CA GLU A 215 -9.66 23.49 -16.94
C GLU A 215 -9.54 22.06 -16.39
N ALA A 216 -9.91 21.05 -17.20
CA ALA A 216 -9.77 19.65 -16.83
C ALA A 216 -8.30 19.25 -16.62
N ALA A 217 -7.41 19.61 -17.56
CA ALA A 217 -5.98 19.33 -17.44
C ALA A 217 -5.37 20.00 -16.19
N VAL A 218 -5.75 21.24 -15.88
CA VAL A 218 -5.28 21.93 -14.66
C VAL A 218 -5.78 21.22 -13.40
N LYS A 219 -7.04 20.78 -13.36
CA LYS A 219 -7.57 20.01 -12.21
C LYS A 219 -6.84 18.69 -12.03
N GLU A 220 -6.58 17.96 -13.11
CA GLU A 220 -5.85 16.69 -13.05
C GLU A 220 -4.40 16.85 -12.55
N HIS A 221 -3.76 17.99 -12.80
CA HIS A 221 -2.41 18.28 -12.28
C HIS A 221 -2.40 18.85 -10.85
N LEU A 222 -3.52 19.43 -10.40
CA LEU A 222 -3.66 20.02 -9.05
C LEU A 222 -4.01 18.98 -7.99
N VAL A 223 -4.72 17.92 -8.37
CA VAL A 223 -5.22 16.90 -7.46
C VAL A 223 -4.17 15.79 -7.33
N VAL A 224 -3.83 15.45 -6.09
CA VAL A 224 -2.88 14.39 -5.73
C VAL A 224 -3.53 13.01 -5.88
N THR A 225 -4.82 12.87 -5.55
CA THR A 225 -5.51 11.58 -5.51
C THR A 225 -6.27 11.22 -6.79
N SER A 226 -6.09 9.98 -7.28
CA SER A 226 -6.87 9.49 -8.44
C SER A 226 -8.36 9.31 -8.16
N ILE A 227 -8.75 9.15 -6.88
CA ILE A 227 -10.15 9.00 -6.46
C ILE A 227 -10.98 10.22 -6.85
N ILE A 228 -10.45 11.43 -6.67
CA ILE A 228 -11.15 12.67 -7.00
C ILE A 228 -11.28 12.85 -8.51
N ILE A 229 -10.25 12.48 -9.28
CA ILE A 229 -10.26 12.55 -10.75
C ILE A 229 -11.46 11.76 -11.32
N GLY A 230 -11.79 10.61 -10.72
CA GLY A 230 -12.96 9.81 -11.11
C GLY A 230 -14.33 10.43 -10.76
N LYS A 231 -14.39 11.43 -9.86
CA LYS A 231 -15.64 12.00 -9.34
C LYS A 231 -16.06 13.28 -10.06
N ARG A 232 -16.90 13.12 -11.08
CA ARG A 232 -17.43 14.22 -11.92
C ARG A 232 -18.07 15.36 -11.13
N ASP A 233 -18.75 15.09 -10.02
CA ASP A 233 -19.44 16.13 -9.25
C ASP A 233 -18.46 17.01 -8.47
N ILE A 234 -17.41 16.41 -7.88
CA ILE A 234 -16.32 17.13 -7.23
C ILE A 234 -15.57 17.96 -8.27
N MET A 235 -15.29 17.37 -9.43
CA MET A 235 -14.63 18.06 -10.55
C MET A 235 -15.48 19.22 -11.12
N LYS A 236 -16.80 19.23 -10.88
CA LYS A 236 -17.70 20.35 -11.20
C LYS A 236 -17.82 21.40 -10.09
N GLY A 237 -17.12 21.23 -8.97
CA GLY A 237 -17.10 22.17 -7.84
C GLY A 237 -18.21 21.94 -6.81
N VAL A 238 -18.85 20.77 -6.78
CA VAL A 238 -19.76 20.41 -5.70
C VAL A 238 -18.94 19.82 -4.56
N MET A 239 -18.49 20.68 -3.64
CA MET A 239 -17.56 20.32 -2.56
C MET A 239 -18.06 20.68 -1.14
N THR A 240 -19.28 21.23 -1.02
CA THR A 240 -19.81 21.72 0.26
C THR A 240 -19.86 20.60 1.30
N GLY A 241 -19.23 20.82 2.46
CA GLY A 241 -19.24 19.87 3.57
C GLY A 241 -18.25 18.70 3.43
N MET A 242 -17.57 18.55 2.29
CA MET A 242 -16.69 17.40 2.04
C MET A 242 -15.40 17.45 2.84
N ALA A 243 -14.83 18.64 3.05
CA ALA A 243 -13.63 18.81 3.87
C ALA A 243 -13.94 18.45 5.33
N GLU A 244 -15.04 18.96 5.87
CA GLU A 244 -15.50 18.67 7.23
C GLU A 244 -15.83 17.18 7.42
N GLU A 245 -16.40 16.54 6.40
CA GLU A 245 -16.63 15.09 6.41
C GLU A 245 -15.31 14.32 6.43
N LEU A 246 -14.35 14.68 5.57
CA LEU A 246 -13.03 14.03 5.54
C LEU A 246 -12.26 14.20 6.86
N GLU A 247 -12.28 15.38 7.46
CA GLU A 247 -11.69 15.62 8.79
C GLU A 247 -12.32 14.70 9.85
N SER A 248 -13.64 14.57 9.85
CA SER A 248 -14.37 13.67 10.76
C SER A 248 -13.96 12.20 10.55
N GLN A 249 -13.85 11.76 9.29
CA GLN A 249 -13.39 10.41 8.95
C GLN A 249 -11.94 10.17 9.38
N ILE A 250 -11.03 11.14 9.19
CA ILE A 250 -9.63 11.05 9.63
C ILE A 250 -9.55 10.93 11.14
N ARG A 251 -10.28 11.76 11.90
CA ARG A 251 -10.30 11.69 13.37
C ARG A 251 -10.83 10.35 13.88
N LEU A 252 -11.87 9.81 13.23
CA LEU A 252 -12.40 8.48 13.54
C LEU A 252 -11.32 7.40 13.37
N LEU A 253 -10.60 7.41 12.23
CA LEU A 253 -9.54 6.44 11.95
C LEU A 253 -8.35 6.59 12.90
N ILE A 254 -7.91 7.82 13.19
CA ILE A 254 -6.86 8.11 14.16
C ILE A 254 -7.25 7.55 15.53
N GLY A 255 -8.48 7.82 15.97
CA GLY A 255 -9.01 7.33 17.24
C GLY A 255 -9.05 5.79 17.31
N ALA A 256 -9.54 5.13 16.26
CA ALA A 256 -9.58 3.68 16.18
C ALA A 256 -8.17 3.06 16.28
N VAL A 257 -7.21 3.58 15.50
CA VAL A 257 -5.81 3.12 15.55
C VAL A 257 -5.18 3.40 16.92
N ALA A 258 -5.46 4.54 17.55
CA ALA A 258 -4.92 4.86 18.88
C ALA A 258 -5.49 3.94 19.98
N GLN A 259 -6.76 3.55 19.84
CA GLN A 259 -7.43 2.63 20.77
C GLN A 259 -6.88 1.21 20.64
N ASP A 260 -6.69 0.73 19.41
CA ASP A 260 -6.14 -0.59 19.11
C ASP A 260 -4.63 -0.65 19.45
N ASN A 261 -3.88 0.36 19.01
CA ASN A 261 -2.43 0.43 19.18
C ASN A 261 -1.96 1.85 19.56
N LYS A 262 -1.91 2.11 20.86
CA LYS A 262 -1.47 3.40 21.43
C LYS A 262 -0.04 3.84 21.06
N TYR A 263 0.80 2.95 20.54
CA TYR A 263 2.19 3.26 20.21
C TYR A 263 2.37 3.79 18.79
N PHE A 264 1.47 3.44 17.87
CA PHE A 264 1.68 3.66 16.43
C PHE A 264 1.84 5.15 16.08
N TRP A 265 0.85 6.00 16.39
CA TRP A 265 0.93 7.43 16.04
C TRP A 265 2.08 8.18 16.71
N PRO A 266 2.37 7.99 18.02
CA PRO A 266 3.58 8.56 18.62
C PRO A 266 4.87 8.13 17.93
N MET A 267 4.97 6.87 17.51
CA MET A 267 6.14 6.36 16.79
C MET A 267 6.27 6.97 15.40
N LEU A 268 5.17 7.05 14.63
CA LEU A 268 5.15 7.64 13.31
C LEU A 268 5.64 9.10 13.31
N ARG A 269 5.33 9.87 14.38
CA ARG A 269 5.78 11.26 14.55
C ARG A 269 7.24 11.41 15.01
N SER A 270 7.75 10.47 15.82
CA SER A 270 9.04 10.63 16.51
C SER A 270 10.25 10.05 15.75
N LEU A 271 10.03 9.12 14.82
CA LEU A 271 11.07 8.31 14.20
C LEU A 271 11.54 8.79 12.83
N GLY A 272 11.61 10.11 12.62
CA GLY A 272 12.09 10.69 11.36
C GLY A 272 13.48 10.20 10.88
N ASN A 273 14.29 9.58 11.75
CA ASN A 273 15.68 9.21 11.45
C ASN A 273 16.12 7.75 11.79
N ASP A 274 15.36 6.92 12.51
CA ASP A 274 15.83 5.59 13.00
C ASP A 274 14.88 4.42 12.70
N LEU A 275 14.36 4.39 11.46
CA LEU A 275 13.33 3.46 10.96
C LEU A 275 13.73 1.99 10.82
N ARG A 276 14.99 1.64 11.09
CA ARG A 276 15.53 0.29 10.87
C ARG A 276 15.70 -0.54 12.15
N ALA A 277 15.30 0.00 13.29
CA ALA A 277 15.34 -0.72 14.56
C ALA A 277 14.36 -1.91 14.54
N ARG A 278 14.91 -3.12 14.50
CA ARG A 278 14.12 -4.35 14.62
C ARG A 278 13.49 -4.42 16.01
N PRO A 279 12.27 -4.97 16.16
CA PRO A 279 11.68 -5.16 17.47
C PRO A 279 12.59 -5.98 18.38
N ASP A 280 12.81 -5.50 19.60
CA ASP A 280 13.54 -6.24 20.61
C ASP A 280 12.72 -7.48 21.03
N TYR A 281 13.40 -8.60 21.31
CA TYR A 281 12.76 -9.90 21.55
C TYR A 281 11.80 -9.87 22.76
N TYR A 282 11.99 -8.90 23.67
CA TYR A 282 11.25 -8.74 24.91
C TYR A 282 10.22 -7.60 24.91
N SER A 283 9.94 -6.98 23.75
CA SER A 283 8.94 -5.91 23.66
C SER A 283 7.49 -6.45 23.73
N PRO A 284 6.54 -5.69 24.32
CA PRO A 284 5.12 -6.05 24.27
C PRO A 284 4.63 -6.23 22.83
N ARG A 285 3.77 -7.24 22.57
CA ARG A 285 3.25 -7.52 21.21
C ARG A 285 2.69 -6.28 20.49
N PRO A 286 1.87 -5.42 21.13
CA PRO A 286 1.37 -4.21 20.46
C PRO A 286 2.49 -3.24 20.04
N PHE A 287 3.60 -3.17 20.78
CA PHE A 287 4.74 -2.33 20.41
C PHE A 287 5.49 -2.91 19.19
N GLN A 288 5.72 -4.23 19.17
CA GLN A 288 6.36 -4.89 18.04
C GLN A 288 5.52 -4.77 16.77
N GLU A 289 4.20 -4.90 16.90
CA GLU A 289 3.26 -4.68 15.81
C GLU A 289 3.33 -3.24 15.28
N ALA A 290 3.34 -2.24 16.17
CA ALA A 290 3.50 -0.84 15.77
C ALA A 290 4.81 -0.60 15.00
N GLN A 291 5.92 -1.23 15.42
CA GLN A 291 7.20 -1.17 14.70
C GLN A 291 7.11 -1.79 13.30
N ILE A 292 6.45 -2.94 13.16
CA ILE A 292 6.27 -3.59 11.86
C ILE A 292 5.44 -2.70 10.92
N GLN A 293 4.34 -2.13 11.43
CA GLN A 293 3.50 -1.23 10.63
C GLN A 293 4.20 0.09 10.31
N LEU A 294 5.04 0.60 11.22
CA LEU A 294 5.83 1.79 10.94
C LEU A 294 6.80 1.54 9.78
N MET A 295 7.53 0.41 9.82
CA MET A 295 8.44 0.03 8.73
C MET A 295 7.73 -0.18 7.39
N SER A 296 6.46 -0.60 7.39
CA SER A 296 5.70 -0.82 6.15
C SER A 296 5.13 0.48 5.57
N SER A 297 4.74 1.43 6.42
CA SER A 297 3.95 2.60 6.02
C SER A 297 4.72 3.91 5.96
N TYR A 298 5.85 4.03 6.68
CA TYR A 298 6.53 5.32 6.85
C TYR A 298 6.86 6.02 5.54
N ASP A 299 7.47 5.32 4.58
CA ASP A 299 7.87 5.93 3.30
C ASP A 299 6.67 6.55 2.57
N ALA A 300 5.50 5.90 2.61
CA ALA A 300 4.30 6.43 1.96
C ALA A 300 3.81 7.72 2.64
N TRP A 301 3.91 7.81 3.96
CA TRP A 301 3.59 9.02 4.73
C TRP A 301 4.62 10.12 4.47
N ALA A 302 5.91 9.79 4.51
CA ALA A 302 7.01 10.74 4.32
C ALA A 302 7.08 11.31 2.88
N GLU A 303 6.72 10.51 1.88
CA GLU A 303 6.61 10.95 0.49
C GLU A 303 5.35 11.79 0.23
N THR A 304 4.40 11.85 1.17
CA THR A 304 3.20 12.68 1.07
C THR A 304 3.44 14.03 1.73
N GLU A 305 3.65 15.07 0.92
CA GLU A 305 3.90 16.43 1.41
C GLU A 305 2.77 16.90 2.35
N GLY A 306 3.13 17.44 3.52
CA GLY A 306 2.19 17.95 4.51
C GLY A 306 1.35 16.90 5.26
N ALA A 307 1.55 15.60 5.02
CA ALA A 307 0.75 14.55 5.68
C ALA A 307 0.97 14.52 7.20
N PHE A 308 2.20 14.75 7.66
CA PHE A 308 2.51 14.82 9.09
C PHE A 308 1.89 16.06 9.76
N ASP A 309 1.79 17.19 9.05
CA ASP A 309 1.17 18.41 9.58
C ASP A 309 -0.33 18.19 9.80
N VAL A 310 -1.02 17.58 8.82
CA VAL A 310 -2.43 17.21 8.92
C VAL A 310 -2.65 16.22 10.07
N LEU A 311 -1.76 15.22 10.21
CA LEU A 311 -1.84 14.26 11.31
C LEU A 311 -1.74 14.97 12.67
N GLU A 312 -0.77 15.86 12.83
CA GLU A 312 -0.54 16.61 14.06
C GLU A 312 -1.74 17.50 14.42
N GLU A 313 -2.28 18.22 13.43
CA GLU A 313 -3.49 19.03 13.60
C GLU A 313 -4.68 18.19 14.06
N MET A 314 -4.95 17.06 13.39
CA MET A 314 -6.08 16.20 13.71
C MET A 314 -5.94 15.52 15.08
N MET A 315 -4.71 15.18 15.48
CA MET A 315 -4.44 14.61 16.80
C MET A 315 -4.60 15.62 17.93
N ASN A 316 -4.18 16.87 17.74
CA ASN A 316 -4.35 17.93 18.74
C ASN A 316 -5.84 18.25 18.97
N LEU A 317 -6.63 18.34 17.90
CA LEU A 317 -8.08 18.55 17.98
C LEU A 317 -8.82 17.39 18.66
N ALA A 318 -8.34 16.14 18.48
CA ALA A 318 -8.88 14.98 19.18
C ALA A 318 -8.57 14.99 20.68
N GLY A 319 -7.40 15.52 21.09
CA GLY A 319 -7.00 15.67 22.49
C GLY A 319 -7.80 16.75 23.24
N GLU A 320 -8.15 17.85 22.57
CA GLU A 320 -8.99 18.92 23.13
C GLU A 320 -10.46 18.48 23.33
N SER A 321 -10.92 17.48 22.59
CA SER A 321 -12.29 16.95 22.70
C SER A 321 -12.51 16.01 23.89
N GLN A 322 -11.45 15.67 24.63
CA GLN A 322 -11.46 14.75 25.78
C GLN A 322 -11.19 15.45 27.13
N GLN A 323 -11.08 16.78 27.15
CA GLN A 323 -11.02 17.62 28.37
C GLN A 323 -12.34 18.37 28.57
#